data_AF-A0A5C3L8G0-F1
#
_entry.id   AF-A0A5C3L8G0-F1
#
_cell.length_a   1.000
_cell.length_b   1.000
_cell.length_c   1.000
_cell.angle_alpha   90.00
_cell.angle_beta   90.00
_cell.angle_gamma   90.00
#
_symmetry.space_group_name_H-M   'P 1'
#
loop_
_entity.id
_entity.type
_entity.pdbx_description
1 polymer ?
#
loop_
_entity_poly.entity_id
_entity_poly.type
_entity_poly.pdbx_seq_one_letter_code
_entity_poly.pdbx_strand_id
1 'polypeptide(L)'
;MATAMLLRPTVPIDYHRIVSQTLKVPSDTSTSVPVGLLACQRDPLKRSLETVVVTSELLLPQPKAKGKSGKKAVLAPTLPELPILQIVLNDTVIFPEGGGQPTDTGKLALKGADKIWNVIQAKRHGGIAVHYVEIPVGESELAALEAFTPGIQVTVYLDEEDYKRRYDHMSMHTSQHLLSALLETRLNLPTLSWSLTSYPSPCYIEIPRGMKVEEITSIQNEANQLVFEGRRVYIEVDDLDNRDLSQKVPETEAGRAIGKGLPTDYTGGVKRVVIIDGVDRNPCCGTHLPSIHNLQLFLLPHTEALSRGPTTSARLYFLSGLRLIAHLTKSHTLVTQSAALLSCGAPLLPDRLSQVIDDRKKAEKRLGDLEIELAERIGQDIAQELAKSEEQQLFTDYLQRVEDSTNALGFLSAIATAVCTAVAANKLESRRFLVALSSTPSSQTVTSLTTVMLVGSENEDVKKAGDALKAKLGIKGGGKGSRWSGKYTGVWNRGKDGEIVEEVLRQ
;
A
#
# COMPACT_ATOMS: atom_id res chain seq x y z
N MET A 1 13.64 24.63 18.71
CA MET A 1 13.79 23.90 17.43
C MET A 1 14.74 24.71 16.55
N ALA A 2 15.96 24.23 16.35
CA ALA A 2 16.85 24.83 15.35
C ALA A 2 16.32 24.40 13.98
N THR A 3 15.50 25.25 13.35
CA THR A 3 15.09 25.04 11.97
C THR A 3 16.35 25.22 11.13
N ALA A 4 16.97 24.13 10.68
CA ALA A 4 17.98 24.22 9.65
C ALA A 4 17.32 24.99 8.48
N MET A 5 17.79 26.20 8.21
CA MET A 5 17.42 26.91 6.98
C MET A 5 17.99 26.07 5.84
N LEU A 6 17.21 25.13 5.34
CA LEU A 6 17.43 24.54 4.04
C LEU A 6 17.35 25.72 3.07
N LEU A 7 18.51 26.17 2.58
CA LEU A 7 18.58 27.14 1.51
C LEU A 7 17.65 26.65 0.40
N ARG A 8 16.68 27.49 0.01
CA ARG A 8 15.80 27.15 -1.10
C ARG A 8 16.69 26.86 -2.30
N PRO A 9 16.50 25.73 -3.00
CA PRO A 9 17.32 25.44 -4.16
C PRO A 9 17.16 26.57 -5.17
N THR A 10 18.28 26.95 -5.77
CA THR A 10 18.33 27.90 -6.88
C THR A 10 18.69 27.12 -8.13
N VAL A 11 18.12 27.50 -9.27
CA VAL A 11 18.50 26.91 -10.56
C VAL A 11 19.77 27.59 -11.05
N PRO A 12 20.90 26.84 -11.22
CA PRO A 12 22.11 27.39 -11.80
C PRO A 12 21.87 27.90 -13.22
N ILE A 13 22.62 28.92 -13.64
CA ILE A 13 22.48 29.51 -14.98
C ILE A 13 22.75 28.49 -16.10
N ASP A 14 23.60 27.50 -15.82
CA ASP A 14 23.99 26.44 -16.72
C ASP A 14 23.15 25.16 -16.57
N TYR A 15 22.03 25.21 -15.82
CA TYR A 15 21.12 24.09 -15.68
C TYR A 15 20.52 23.66 -17.02
N HIS A 16 20.11 24.60 -17.87
CA HIS A 16 19.50 24.30 -19.17
C HIS A 16 20.37 24.82 -20.32
N ARG A 17 20.93 23.88 -21.10
CA ARG A 17 21.88 24.18 -22.17
C ARG A 17 21.32 23.74 -23.51
N ILE A 18 21.12 24.67 -24.43
CA ILE A 18 20.85 24.35 -25.82
C ILE A 18 22.20 24.12 -26.49
N VAL A 19 22.49 22.88 -26.83
CA VAL A 19 23.76 22.47 -27.47
C VAL A 19 23.64 22.43 -29.00
N SER A 20 22.41 22.43 -29.53
CA SER A 20 22.14 22.61 -30.95
C SER A 20 22.57 24.00 -31.43
N GLN A 21 23.08 24.06 -32.66
CA GLN A 21 23.39 25.30 -33.36
C GLN A 21 22.15 25.97 -33.99
N THR A 22 21.10 25.18 -34.26
CA THR A 22 19.91 25.58 -35.01
C THR A 22 18.69 25.79 -34.12
N LEU A 23 18.61 25.08 -33.00
CA LEU A 23 17.49 25.16 -32.08
C LEU A 23 17.56 26.46 -31.27
N LYS A 24 16.44 27.18 -31.20
CA LYS A 24 16.27 28.35 -30.35
C LYS A 24 14.90 28.31 -29.69
N VAL A 25 14.79 28.90 -28.51
CA VAL A 25 13.48 29.14 -27.90
C VAL A 25 12.71 30.10 -28.81
N PRO A 26 11.49 29.75 -29.28
CA PRO A 26 10.69 30.65 -30.10
C PRO A 26 10.46 31.99 -29.40
N SER A 27 10.70 33.09 -30.12
CA SER A 27 10.43 34.45 -29.63
C SER A 27 9.02 34.95 -29.99
N ASP A 28 8.36 34.28 -30.93
CA ASP A 28 7.01 34.62 -31.38
C ASP A 28 5.97 34.17 -30.35
N THR A 29 5.32 35.15 -29.72
CA THR A 29 4.29 34.94 -28.69
C THR A 29 2.98 34.37 -29.25
N SER A 30 2.80 34.35 -30.58
CA SER A 30 1.63 33.77 -31.24
C SER A 30 1.70 32.25 -31.44
N THR A 31 2.84 31.63 -31.07
CA THR A 31 3.05 30.18 -31.17
C THR A 31 3.38 29.60 -29.80
N SER A 32 3.13 28.31 -29.59
CA SER A 32 3.51 27.64 -28.34
C SER A 32 4.96 27.17 -28.39
N VAL A 33 5.71 27.44 -27.32
CA VAL A 33 7.05 26.89 -27.09
C VAL A 33 6.93 25.37 -27.01
N PRO A 34 7.75 24.61 -27.76
CA PRO A 34 7.61 23.17 -27.81
C PRO A 34 7.96 22.52 -26.47
N VAL A 35 7.24 21.45 -26.14
CA VAL A 35 7.57 20.55 -25.02
C VAL A 35 8.99 20.01 -25.22
N GLY A 36 9.82 20.21 -24.21
CA GLY A 36 11.28 20.05 -24.25
C GLY A 36 12.00 21.37 -23.98
N LEU A 37 11.38 22.49 -24.35
CA LEU A 37 11.90 23.85 -24.16
C LEU A 37 11.03 24.72 -23.25
N LEU A 38 9.95 24.22 -22.65
CA LEU A 38 9.04 25.04 -21.82
C LEU A 38 9.76 25.70 -20.64
N ALA A 39 9.24 26.82 -20.14
CA ALA A 39 9.77 27.51 -18.98
C ALA A 39 9.91 26.58 -17.76
N CYS A 40 8.95 25.68 -17.52
CA CYS A 40 9.04 24.66 -16.47
C CYS A 40 10.15 23.62 -16.66
N GLN A 41 10.68 23.46 -17.87
CA GLN A 41 11.78 22.54 -18.19
C GLN A 41 13.13 23.27 -18.24
N ARG A 42 13.14 24.57 -18.53
CA ARG A 42 14.33 25.45 -18.49
C ARG A 42 14.66 25.90 -17.07
N ASP A 43 13.65 26.26 -16.29
CA ASP A 43 13.75 26.58 -14.87
C ASP A 43 12.68 25.77 -14.10
N PRO A 44 13.05 24.59 -13.59
CA PRO A 44 12.11 23.67 -12.96
C PRO A 44 11.57 24.18 -11.61
N LEU A 45 12.22 25.18 -11.01
CA LEU A 45 11.81 25.79 -9.75
C LEU A 45 10.97 27.07 -9.97
N LYS A 46 10.83 27.54 -11.21
CA LYS A 46 10.01 28.70 -11.55
C LYS A 46 8.55 28.45 -11.20
N ARG A 47 7.99 29.35 -10.39
CA ARG A 47 6.62 29.24 -9.87
C ARG A 47 5.60 30.06 -10.65
N SER A 48 6.02 31.12 -11.34
CA SER A 48 5.12 31.99 -12.08
C SER A 48 5.76 32.52 -13.37
N LEU A 49 4.91 32.82 -14.35
CA LEU A 49 5.30 33.37 -15.63
C LEU A 49 4.15 34.21 -16.20
N GLU A 50 4.48 35.42 -16.67
CA GLU A 50 3.60 36.15 -17.58
C GLU A 50 3.74 35.55 -18.98
N THR A 51 2.61 35.19 -19.58
CA THR A 51 2.55 34.50 -20.88
C THR A 51 1.31 34.96 -21.65
N VAL A 52 1.19 34.49 -22.90
CA VAL A 52 0.12 34.87 -23.82
C VAL A 52 -0.72 33.65 -24.18
N VAL A 53 -2.03 33.83 -24.27
CA VAL A 53 -2.93 32.80 -24.79
C VAL A 53 -2.73 32.66 -26.30
N VAL A 54 -2.43 31.45 -26.76
CA VAL A 54 -2.27 31.11 -28.19
C VAL A 54 -3.60 30.67 -28.77
N THR A 55 -4.25 29.70 -28.11
CA THR A 55 -5.61 29.24 -28.47
C THR A 55 -6.40 28.90 -27.22
N SER A 56 -7.72 28.99 -27.33
CA SER A 56 -8.68 28.52 -26.33
C SER A 56 -9.85 27.83 -27.02
N GLU A 57 -10.26 26.68 -26.49
CA GLU A 57 -11.34 25.86 -27.04
C GLU A 57 -12.15 25.23 -25.91
N LEU A 58 -13.47 25.20 -26.06
CA LEU A 58 -14.35 24.54 -25.10
C LEU A 58 -14.44 23.03 -25.40
N LEU A 59 -14.14 22.20 -24.40
CA LEU A 59 -14.35 20.76 -24.47
C LEU A 59 -15.60 20.37 -23.67
N LEU A 60 -16.61 19.87 -24.37
CA LEU A 60 -17.81 19.30 -23.76
C LEU A 60 -17.55 17.87 -23.26
N PRO A 61 -18.18 17.43 -22.16
CA PRO A 61 -18.02 16.07 -21.64
C PRO A 61 -18.41 15.05 -22.71
N GLN A 62 -17.51 14.13 -23.05
CA GLN A 62 -17.86 13.01 -23.92
C GLN A 62 -18.54 11.89 -23.10
N PRO A 63 -19.61 11.25 -23.61
CA PRO A 63 -20.23 10.11 -22.94
C PRO A 63 -19.22 8.98 -22.79
N LYS A 64 -19.13 8.39 -21.57
CA LYS A 64 -18.19 7.30 -21.27
C LYS A 64 -18.35 6.14 -22.26
N ALA A 65 -17.36 5.94 -23.13
CA ALA A 65 -17.30 4.75 -23.97
C ALA A 65 -17.15 3.50 -23.08
N LYS A 66 -18.02 2.50 -23.28
CA LYS A 66 -17.90 1.19 -22.63
C LYS A 66 -16.69 0.43 -23.19
N GLY A 67 -15.57 0.49 -22.48
CA GLY A 67 -14.57 -0.59 -22.41
C GLY A 67 -13.23 -0.37 -23.12
N LYS A 68 -12.15 -0.40 -22.33
CA LYS A 68 -11.08 -1.44 -22.28
C LYS A 68 -9.94 -0.87 -21.43
N SER A 69 -9.67 -1.47 -20.29
CA SER A 69 -8.50 -1.17 -19.45
C SER A 69 -7.23 -1.62 -20.17
N GLY A 70 -6.65 -0.75 -21.00
CA GLY A 70 -5.41 -0.99 -21.73
C GLY A 70 -4.45 0.18 -21.59
N LYS A 71 -3.26 -0.12 -21.07
CA LYS A 71 -2.12 0.75 -20.67
C LYS A 71 -2.27 1.39 -19.29
N LYS A 72 -1.28 1.12 -18.41
CA LYS A 72 -1.12 1.77 -17.09
C LYS A 72 -1.11 3.28 -17.33
N ALA A 73 -2.22 3.95 -17.03
CA ALA A 73 -2.31 5.39 -17.16
C ALA A 73 -1.33 6.04 -16.18
N VAL A 74 -0.61 7.06 -16.66
CA VAL A 74 0.10 8.00 -15.79
C VAL A 74 -0.93 8.58 -14.81
N LEU A 75 -0.56 8.71 -13.53
CA LEU A 75 -1.43 9.19 -12.44
C LEU A 75 -1.83 10.66 -12.65
N ALA A 76 -2.76 10.89 -13.57
CA ALA A 76 -3.39 12.19 -13.80
C ALA A 76 -4.64 12.34 -12.92
N PRO A 77 -4.96 13.57 -12.44
CA PRO A 77 -6.25 13.87 -11.86
C PRO A 77 -7.40 13.53 -12.83
N THR A 78 -8.52 13.06 -12.30
CA THR A 78 -9.71 12.79 -13.12
C THR A 78 -10.31 14.11 -13.56
N LEU A 79 -10.54 14.28 -14.87
CA LEU A 79 -11.26 15.44 -15.40
C LEU A 79 -12.72 15.42 -14.91
N PRO A 80 -13.31 16.58 -14.57
CA PRO A 80 -14.70 16.66 -14.15
C PRO A 80 -15.66 16.28 -15.29
N GLU A 81 -16.87 15.82 -14.94
CA GLU A 81 -17.95 15.54 -15.91
C GLU A 81 -18.68 16.82 -16.37
N LEU A 82 -17.99 17.97 -16.28
CA LEU A 82 -18.48 19.30 -16.66
C LEU A 82 -17.69 19.82 -17.88
N PRO A 83 -18.22 20.79 -18.63
CA PRO A 83 -17.47 21.50 -19.66
C PRO A 83 -16.15 22.06 -19.10
N ILE A 84 -15.06 21.84 -19.83
CA ILE A 84 -13.72 22.31 -19.45
C ILE A 84 -13.10 23.09 -20.60
N LEU A 85 -12.29 24.09 -20.26
CA LEU A 85 -11.60 24.90 -21.25
C LEU A 85 -10.23 24.30 -21.55
N GLN A 86 -9.90 24.11 -22.83
CA GLN A 86 -8.56 23.78 -23.28
C GLN A 86 -7.85 25.07 -23.66
N ILE A 87 -6.70 25.33 -23.06
CA ILE A 87 -5.90 26.54 -23.32
C ILE A 87 -4.48 26.14 -23.73
N VAL A 88 -4.04 26.67 -24.86
CA VAL A 88 -2.63 26.65 -25.25
C VAL A 88 -2.02 28.00 -24.92
N LEU A 89 -0.91 27.97 -24.17
CA LEU A 89 -0.15 29.15 -23.82
C LEU A 89 1.12 29.22 -24.68
N ASN A 90 1.66 30.42 -24.87
CA ASN A 90 2.93 30.61 -25.55
C ASN A 90 4.03 29.86 -24.78
N ASP A 91 4.12 30.09 -23.48
CA ASP A 91 5.02 29.34 -22.59
C ASP A 91 4.34 29.12 -21.23
N THR A 92 4.80 28.13 -20.45
CA THR A 92 4.13 27.74 -19.21
C THR A 92 5.08 27.21 -18.13
N VAL A 93 4.73 27.49 -16.86
CA VAL A 93 5.36 26.88 -15.69
C VAL A 93 4.68 25.57 -15.25
N ILE A 94 3.52 25.23 -15.84
CA ILE A 94 2.80 23.98 -15.58
C ILE A 94 3.36 22.89 -16.49
N PHE A 95 3.83 21.80 -15.89
CA PHE A 95 4.38 20.66 -16.65
C PHE A 95 3.22 19.78 -17.12
N PRO A 96 3.08 19.53 -18.45
CA PRO A 96 1.96 18.77 -18.99
C PRO A 96 2.02 17.30 -18.56
N GLU A 97 2.98 16.56 -19.04
CA GLU A 97 3.32 15.19 -18.64
C GLU A 97 4.46 14.75 -19.54
N GLY A 98 5.21 13.73 -19.12
CA GLY A 98 6.25 13.18 -20.00
C GLY A 98 7.31 12.39 -19.25
N GLY A 99 7.86 11.39 -19.93
CA GLY A 99 8.90 10.53 -19.36
C GLY A 99 8.44 9.91 -18.04
N GLY A 100 7.22 9.36 -17.96
CA GLY A 100 6.69 8.73 -16.74
C GLY A 100 6.30 9.68 -15.60
N GLN A 101 6.63 10.97 -15.67
CA GLN A 101 6.23 11.97 -14.68
C GLN A 101 4.77 12.43 -14.90
N PRO A 102 3.94 12.44 -13.85
CA PRO A 102 2.58 12.97 -13.92
C PRO A 102 2.50 14.47 -14.16
N THR A 103 1.35 14.91 -14.67
CA THR A 103 0.99 16.32 -14.81
C THR A 103 1.09 17.08 -13.50
N ASP A 104 1.48 18.33 -13.65
CA ASP A 104 1.23 19.36 -12.65
C ASP A 104 -0.22 19.82 -12.67
N THR A 105 -0.59 20.47 -11.57
CA THR A 105 -1.77 21.33 -11.44
C THR A 105 -1.28 22.77 -11.31
N GLY A 106 -2.16 23.75 -11.49
CA GLY A 106 -1.76 25.15 -11.35
C GLY A 106 -2.92 26.11 -11.55
N LYS A 107 -2.60 27.38 -11.75
CA LYS A 107 -3.57 28.46 -11.83
C LYS A 107 -3.25 29.44 -12.94
N LEU A 108 -4.29 30.04 -13.50
CA LEU A 108 -4.23 31.16 -14.43
C LEU A 108 -4.93 32.37 -13.83
N ALA A 109 -4.32 33.53 -13.96
CA ALA A 109 -4.91 34.82 -13.62
C ALA A 109 -4.81 35.77 -14.81
N LEU A 110 -5.90 36.44 -15.14
CA LEU A 110 -5.94 37.45 -16.19
C LEU A 110 -5.32 38.75 -15.66
N LYS A 111 -4.56 39.44 -16.49
CA LYS A 111 -3.94 40.71 -16.10
C LYS A 111 -5.02 41.75 -15.77
N GLY A 112 -4.99 42.28 -14.55
CA GLY A 112 -5.96 43.29 -14.09
C GLY A 112 -7.32 42.72 -13.62
N ALA A 113 -7.44 41.40 -13.47
CA ALA A 113 -8.61 40.77 -12.87
C ALA A 113 -8.22 39.93 -11.64
N ASP A 114 -9.02 39.96 -10.59
CA ASP A 114 -8.81 39.17 -9.37
C ASP A 114 -9.25 37.71 -9.51
N LYS A 115 -9.88 37.35 -10.64
CA LYS A 115 -10.42 36.01 -10.87
C LYS A 115 -9.30 35.01 -11.18
N ILE A 116 -9.32 33.89 -10.45
CA ILE A 116 -8.37 32.78 -10.58
C ILE A 116 -9.07 31.61 -11.27
N TRP A 117 -8.37 30.98 -12.21
CA TRP A 117 -8.82 29.82 -12.96
C TRP A 117 -7.94 28.61 -12.66
N ASN A 118 -8.53 27.49 -12.29
CA ASN A 118 -7.78 26.30 -11.88
C ASN A 118 -7.44 25.42 -13.09
N VAL A 119 -6.16 25.12 -13.26
CA VAL A 119 -5.65 24.14 -14.21
C VAL A 119 -5.57 22.79 -13.49
N ILE A 120 -6.49 21.90 -13.82
CA ILE A 120 -6.62 20.57 -13.20
C ILE A 120 -5.67 19.53 -13.80
N GLN A 121 -5.29 19.73 -15.05
CA GLN A 121 -4.41 18.84 -15.79
C GLN A 121 -3.82 19.63 -16.95
N ALA A 122 -2.60 19.30 -17.33
CA ALA A 122 -2.08 19.62 -18.64
C ALA A 122 -1.70 18.31 -19.35
N LYS A 123 -1.75 18.30 -20.69
CA LYS A 123 -1.32 17.15 -21.49
C LYS A 123 -0.45 17.61 -22.65
N ARG A 124 0.42 16.71 -23.06
CA ARG A 124 1.23 16.89 -24.26
C ARG A 124 0.45 16.38 -25.46
N HIS A 125 0.18 17.27 -26.42
CA HIS A 125 -0.37 16.92 -27.73
C HIS A 125 0.69 17.20 -28.80
N GLY A 126 1.42 16.16 -29.19
CA GLY A 126 2.61 16.30 -30.03
C GLY A 126 3.71 17.13 -29.34
N GLY A 127 4.04 18.28 -29.90
CA GLY A 127 4.99 19.24 -29.32
C GLY A 127 4.37 20.30 -28.41
N ILE A 128 3.05 20.29 -28.20
CA ILE A 128 2.33 21.42 -27.56
C ILE A 128 1.82 21.02 -26.16
N ALA A 129 1.90 21.94 -25.21
CA ALA A 129 1.29 21.82 -23.89
C ALA A 129 -0.14 22.37 -23.89
N VAL A 130 -1.12 21.51 -23.68
CA VAL A 130 -2.55 21.86 -23.60
C VAL A 130 -2.99 21.81 -22.15
N HIS A 131 -3.54 22.91 -21.65
CA HIS A 131 -3.99 23.06 -20.27
C HIS A 131 -5.50 22.85 -20.20
N TYR A 132 -5.96 21.96 -19.33
CA TYR A 132 -7.37 21.72 -19.04
C TYR A 132 -7.74 22.55 -17.80
N VAL A 133 -8.59 23.54 -18.02
CA VAL A 133 -8.95 24.57 -17.05
C VAL A 133 -10.41 24.42 -16.68
N GLU A 134 -10.68 24.39 -15.37
CA GLU A 134 -12.05 24.39 -14.86
C GLU A 134 -12.72 25.73 -15.09
N ILE A 135 -13.99 25.67 -15.48
CA ILE A 135 -14.86 26.85 -15.54
C ILE A 135 -15.41 27.09 -14.13
N PRO A 136 -15.14 28.24 -13.49
CA PRO A 136 -15.63 28.53 -12.15
C PRO A 136 -17.15 28.48 -12.05
N VAL A 137 -17.66 28.06 -10.89
CA VAL A 137 -19.11 28.00 -10.63
C VAL A 137 -19.71 29.40 -10.79
N GLY A 138 -20.76 29.51 -11.61
CA GLY A 138 -21.44 30.78 -11.91
C GLY A 138 -20.92 31.48 -13.16
N GLU A 139 -19.84 30.99 -13.78
CA GLU A 139 -19.37 31.48 -15.07
C GLU A 139 -20.05 30.75 -16.23
N SER A 140 -20.42 31.49 -17.29
CA SER A 140 -20.89 30.85 -18.53
C SER A 140 -19.72 30.38 -19.38
N GLU A 141 -19.93 29.32 -20.16
CA GLU A 141 -18.95 28.79 -21.11
C GLU A 141 -18.48 29.86 -22.11
N LEU A 142 -19.40 30.73 -22.54
CA LEU A 142 -19.11 31.82 -23.45
C LEU A 142 -18.20 32.88 -22.80
N ALA A 143 -18.51 33.30 -21.57
CA ALA A 143 -17.70 34.26 -20.84
C ALA A 143 -16.29 33.71 -20.55
N ALA A 144 -16.18 32.41 -20.27
CA ALA A 144 -14.88 31.75 -20.12
C ALA A 144 -14.07 31.77 -21.42
N LEU A 145 -14.69 31.53 -22.57
CA LEU A 145 -14.02 31.58 -23.86
C LEU A 145 -13.58 33.00 -24.23
N GLU A 146 -14.44 33.99 -23.99
CA GLU A 146 -14.14 35.42 -24.19
C GLU A 146 -12.98 35.90 -23.32
N ALA A 147 -12.91 35.43 -22.07
CA ALA A 147 -11.86 35.77 -21.13
C ALA A 147 -10.46 35.31 -21.58
N PHE A 148 -10.37 34.21 -22.34
CA PHE A 148 -9.11 33.66 -22.86
C PHE A 148 -9.03 33.73 -24.38
N THR A 149 -9.40 34.86 -24.97
CA THR A 149 -9.19 35.07 -26.41
C THR A 149 -7.69 35.04 -26.78
N PRO A 150 -7.32 34.52 -27.97
CA PRO A 150 -5.94 34.56 -28.44
C PRO A 150 -5.32 35.96 -28.36
N GLY A 151 -4.08 36.05 -27.86
CA GLY A 151 -3.36 37.30 -27.66
C GLY A 151 -3.50 37.94 -26.27
N ILE A 152 -4.42 37.45 -25.44
CA ILE A 152 -4.58 37.96 -24.06
C ILE A 152 -3.38 37.56 -23.19
N GLN A 153 -2.90 38.52 -22.37
CA GLN A 153 -1.86 38.29 -21.38
C GLN A 153 -2.43 37.67 -20.10
N VAL A 154 -1.82 36.58 -19.65
CA VAL A 154 -2.18 35.87 -18.43
C VAL A 154 -0.93 35.61 -17.58
N THR A 155 -1.11 35.54 -16.28
CA THR A 155 -0.11 34.98 -15.37
C THR A 155 -0.45 33.53 -15.10
N VAL A 156 0.44 32.62 -15.47
CA VAL A 156 0.38 31.21 -15.09
C VAL A 156 1.26 30.99 -13.88
N TYR A 157 0.74 30.32 -12.84
CA TYR A 157 1.49 30.08 -11.62
C TYR A 157 1.13 28.79 -10.89
N LEU A 158 2.06 28.32 -10.06
CA LEU A 158 1.90 27.25 -9.09
C LEU A 158 1.77 27.89 -7.71
N ASP A 159 0.70 27.59 -6.98
CA ASP A 159 0.62 27.98 -5.58
C ASP A 159 1.50 27.08 -4.68
N GLU A 160 1.42 27.23 -3.36
CA GLU A 160 2.25 26.43 -2.45
C GLU A 160 1.95 24.92 -2.51
N GLU A 161 0.71 24.50 -2.73
CA GLU A 161 0.35 23.09 -2.81
C GLU A 161 0.74 22.50 -4.18
N ASP A 162 0.47 23.24 -5.26
CA ASP A 162 0.91 22.88 -6.61
C ASP A 162 2.43 22.77 -6.69
N TYR A 163 3.15 23.70 -6.05
CA TYR A 163 4.59 23.67 -6.00
C TYR A 163 5.14 22.51 -5.16
N LYS A 164 4.51 22.17 -4.02
CA LYS A 164 4.90 20.98 -3.24
C LYS A 164 4.76 19.72 -4.08
N ARG A 165 3.69 19.60 -4.87
CA ARG A 165 3.48 18.50 -5.82
C ARG A 165 4.58 18.46 -6.88
N ARG A 166 4.88 19.60 -7.53
CA ARG A 166 5.99 19.71 -8.50
C ARG A 166 7.32 19.30 -7.88
N TYR A 167 7.61 19.78 -6.67
CA TYR A 167 8.85 19.47 -5.95
C TYR A 167 8.96 17.98 -5.64
N ASP A 168 7.88 17.35 -5.17
CA ASP A 168 7.80 15.91 -4.97
C ASP A 168 8.06 15.13 -6.26
N HIS A 169 7.41 15.50 -7.36
CA HIS A 169 7.63 14.88 -8.66
C HIS A 169 9.10 14.99 -9.12
N MET A 170 9.69 16.18 -9.06
CA MET A 170 11.10 16.40 -9.41
C MET A 170 12.04 15.58 -8.53
N SER A 171 11.78 15.52 -7.23
CA SER A 171 12.56 14.75 -6.27
C SER A 171 12.52 13.27 -6.63
N MET A 172 11.33 12.70 -6.79
CA MET A 172 11.19 11.28 -7.06
C MET A 172 11.68 10.88 -8.47
N HIS A 173 11.53 11.77 -9.46
CA HIS A 173 12.04 11.51 -10.81
C HIS A 173 13.57 11.55 -10.85
N THR A 174 14.19 12.55 -10.21
CA THR A 174 15.66 12.61 -10.07
C THR A 174 16.20 11.42 -9.28
N SER A 175 15.49 11.01 -8.21
CA SER A 175 15.80 9.81 -7.44
C SER A 175 15.71 8.52 -8.26
N GLN A 176 14.75 8.42 -9.18
CA GLN A 176 14.65 7.28 -10.08
C GLN A 176 15.87 7.19 -11.00
N HIS A 177 16.30 8.31 -11.60
CA HIS A 177 17.51 8.34 -12.44
C HIS A 177 18.75 7.90 -11.66
N LEU A 178 18.96 8.44 -10.45
CA LEU A 178 20.06 8.05 -9.58
C LEU A 178 20.03 6.54 -9.28
N LEU A 179 18.88 6.01 -8.88
CA LEU A 179 18.73 4.59 -8.55
C LEU A 179 18.97 3.68 -9.76
N SER A 180 18.38 4.02 -10.90
CA SER A 180 18.55 3.25 -12.13
C SER A 180 20.00 3.22 -12.58
N ALA A 181 20.70 4.36 -12.54
CA ALA A 181 22.12 4.44 -12.88
C ALA A 181 22.98 3.59 -11.94
N LEU A 182 22.74 3.62 -10.64
CA LEU A 182 23.47 2.79 -9.68
C LEU A 182 23.22 1.29 -9.89
N LEU A 183 21.97 0.88 -10.13
CA LEU A 183 21.66 -0.53 -10.37
C LEU A 183 22.27 -1.06 -11.65
N GLU A 184 22.22 -0.27 -12.72
CA GLU A 184 22.81 -0.63 -14.00
C GLU A 184 24.35 -0.69 -13.89
N THR A 185 24.99 0.31 -13.28
CA THR A 185 26.46 0.40 -13.22
C THR A 185 27.10 -0.53 -12.18
N ARG A 186 26.44 -0.78 -11.05
CA ARG A 186 27.00 -1.60 -9.96
C ARG A 186 26.62 -3.07 -10.04
N LEU A 187 25.41 -3.36 -10.52
CA LEU A 187 24.84 -4.70 -10.48
C LEU A 187 24.46 -5.24 -11.86
N ASN A 188 24.66 -4.47 -12.94
CA ASN A 188 24.21 -4.80 -14.29
C ASN A 188 22.70 -5.15 -14.32
N LEU A 189 21.92 -4.41 -13.53
CA LEU A 189 20.48 -4.59 -13.42
C LEU A 189 19.75 -3.45 -14.17
N PRO A 190 19.25 -3.70 -15.39
CA PRO A 190 18.52 -2.69 -16.13
C PRO A 190 17.15 -2.43 -15.48
N THR A 191 16.71 -1.17 -15.53
CA THR A 191 15.33 -0.83 -15.16
C THR A 191 14.37 -1.25 -16.28
N LEU A 192 13.40 -2.11 -15.96
CA LEU A 192 12.39 -2.61 -16.90
C LEU A 192 11.22 -1.64 -17.06
N SER A 193 10.71 -1.15 -15.93
CA SER A 193 9.67 -0.12 -15.87
C SER A 193 9.78 0.63 -14.54
N TRP A 194 9.04 1.73 -14.38
CA TRP A 194 9.00 2.47 -13.13
C TRP A 194 7.71 3.29 -13.03
N SER A 195 7.42 3.81 -11.84
CA SER A 195 6.22 4.62 -11.62
C SER A 195 6.40 5.57 -10.45
N LEU A 196 6.03 6.84 -10.68
CA LEU A 196 5.75 7.78 -9.59
C LEU A 196 4.35 7.50 -9.06
N THR A 197 4.27 6.96 -7.85
CA THR A 197 2.98 6.65 -7.21
C THR A 197 2.37 7.91 -6.60
N SER A 198 1.11 7.83 -6.15
CA SER A 198 0.46 8.93 -5.44
C SER A 198 1.18 9.23 -4.13
N TYR A 199 1.44 10.52 -3.87
CA TYR A 199 1.96 10.96 -2.58
C TYR A 199 1.00 10.55 -1.44
N PRO A 200 1.51 10.09 -0.26
CA PRO A 200 2.92 9.94 0.13
C PRO A 200 3.47 8.52 -0.09
N SER A 201 2.84 7.70 -0.93
CA SER A 201 3.26 6.31 -1.15
C SER A 201 4.67 6.22 -1.75
N PRO A 202 5.45 5.16 -1.48
CA PRO A 202 6.75 4.96 -2.11
C PRO A 202 6.64 4.79 -3.63
N CYS A 203 7.60 5.35 -4.38
CA CYS A 203 7.72 5.07 -5.82
C CYS A 203 8.42 3.72 -6.01
N TYR A 204 8.36 3.16 -7.23
CA TYR A 204 9.07 1.92 -7.52
C TYR A 204 9.69 1.89 -8.91
N ILE A 205 10.70 1.05 -9.03
CA ILE A 205 11.23 0.55 -10.30
C ILE A 205 11.02 -0.97 -10.36
N GLU A 206 10.78 -1.51 -11.55
CA GLU A 206 10.75 -2.94 -11.84
C GLU A 206 12.10 -3.37 -12.40
N ILE A 207 12.67 -4.43 -11.82
CA ILE A 207 13.98 -4.99 -12.16
C ILE A 207 13.88 -6.48 -12.49
N PRO A 208 14.84 -7.10 -13.20
CA PRO A 208 14.74 -8.49 -13.69
C PRO A 208 14.85 -9.58 -12.62
N ARG A 209 15.11 -9.23 -11.36
CA ARG A 209 15.19 -10.17 -10.25
C ARG A 209 15.05 -9.47 -8.91
N GLY A 210 14.79 -10.23 -7.85
CA GLY A 210 14.93 -9.74 -6.48
C GLY A 210 16.40 -9.39 -6.15
N MET A 211 16.57 -8.50 -5.17
CA MET A 211 17.86 -8.11 -4.64
C MET A 211 18.09 -8.71 -3.24
N LYS A 212 19.34 -9.04 -2.94
CA LYS A 212 19.76 -9.44 -1.59
C LYS A 212 19.82 -8.22 -0.66
N VAL A 213 19.76 -8.46 0.64
CA VAL A 213 19.81 -7.39 1.65
C VAL A 213 21.12 -6.59 1.56
N GLU A 214 22.23 -7.27 1.25
CA GLU A 214 23.55 -6.64 1.11
C GLU A 214 23.60 -5.73 -0.13
N GLU A 215 22.99 -6.16 -1.25
CA GLU A 215 22.89 -5.36 -2.48
C GLU A 215 22.06 -4.10 -2.23
N ILE A 216 20.91 -4.23 -1.56
CA ILE A 216 20.03 -3.11 -1.20
C ILE A 216 20.80 -2.12 -0.31
N THR A 217 21.49 -2.63 0.72
CA THR A 217 22.25 -1.81 1.66
C THR A 217 23.39 -1.07 0.96
N SER A 218 24.14 -1.75 0.08
CA SER A 218 25.24 -1.15 -0.68
C SER A 218 24.74 -0.02 -1.60
N ILE A 219 23.68 -0.27 -2.37
CA ILE A 219 23.11 0.73 -3.29
C ILE A 219 22.54 1.92 -2.52
N GLN A 220 21.85 1.68 -1.40
CA GLN A 220 21.33 2.75 -0.56
C GLN A 220 22.47 3.61 0.02
N ASN A 221 23.55 3.00 0.49
CA ASN A 221 24.68 3.74 1.05
C ASN A 221 25.37 4.60 -0.01
N GLU A 222 25.60 4.05 -1.21
CA GLU A 222 26.20 4.81 -2.31
C GLU A 222 25.29 5.93 -2.81
N ALA A 223 23.98 5.67 -2.92
CA ALA A 223 23.01 6.72 -3.27
C ALA A 223 23.05 7.89 -2.27
N ASN A 224 23.07 7.59 -0.96
CA ASN A 224 23.19 8.63 0.05
C ASN A 224 24.55 9.35 0.01
N GLN A 225 25.65 8.64 -0.26
CA GLN A 225 26.96 9.28 -0.44
C GLN A 225 26.92 10.31 -1.59
N LEU A 226 26.39 9.93 -2.75
CA LEU A 226 26.26 10.84 -3.90
C LEU A 226 25.32 12.02 -3.60
N VAL A 227 24.22 11.78 -2.87
CA VAL A 227 23.32 12.83 -2.39
C VAL A 227 24.05 13.82 -1.47
N PHE A 228 24.88 13.33 -0.55
CA PHE A 228 25.69 14.21 0.31
C PHE A 228 26.76 14.98 -0.45
N GLU A 229 27.41 14.37 -1.44
CA GLU A 229 28.33 15.05 -2.36
C GLU A 229 27.63 16.14 -3.17
N GLY A 230 26.34 15.99 -3.43
CA GLY A 230 25.52 17.01 -4.06
C GLY A 230 25.79 17.22 -5.54
N ARG A 231 26.03 16.13 -6.29
CA ARG A 231 26.29 16.16 -7.74
C ARG A 231 25.27 17.05 -8.46
N ARG A 232 25.76 17.87 -9.39
CA ARG A 232 24.93 18.76 -10.19
C ARG A 232 24.05 17.96 -11.12
N VAL A 233 22.87 18.49 -11.38
CA VAL A 233 21.96 17.97 -12.40
C VAL A 233 21.75 19.08 -13.41
N TYR A 234 21.93 18.79 -14.68
CA TYR A 234 21.73 19.74 -15.77
C TYR A 234 21.17 19.05 -17.00
N ILE A 235 20.71 19.85 -17.94
CA ILE A 235 19.95 19.45 -19.11
C ILE A 235 20.69 19.92 -20.36
N GLU A 236 20.89 19.00 -21.29
CA GLU A 236 21.32 19.30 -22.65
C GLU A 236 20.14 19.12 -23.60
N VAL A 237 19.94 20.10 -24.48
CA VAL A 237 18.87 20.10 -25.46
C VAL A 237 19.44 20.27 -26.86
N ASP A 238 19.04 19.37 -27.75
CA ASP A 238 19.49 19.28 -29.13
C ASP A 238 18.31 19.14 -30.10
N ASP A 239 18.55 19.31 -31.39
CA ASP A 239 17.56 18.98 -32.42
C ASP A 239 17.31 17.47 -32.45
N LEU A 240 16.06 17.08 -32.67
CA LEU A 240 15.70 15.68 -32.86
C LEU A 240 15.99 15.27 -34.31
N ASP A 241 17.13 14.64 -34.56
CA ASP A 241 17.52 14.20 -35.90
C ASP A 241 16.99 12.77 -36.18
N ASN A 242 16.59 12.43 -37.42
CA ASN A 242 16.10 11.07 -37.74
C ASN A 242 17.14 9.97 -37.45
N ARG A 243 18.42 10.33 -37.35
CA ARG A 243 19.52 9.43 -36.96
C ARG A 243 19.53 9.11 -35.47
N ASP A 244 19.00 9.99 -34.60
CA ASP A 244 18.92 9.76 -33.15
C ASP A 244 17.99 8.61 -32.75
N LEU A 245 16.99 8.33 -33.59
CA LEU A 245 16.11 7.16 -33.45
C LEU A 245 16.85 5.83 -33.74
N SER A 246 18.08 5.90 -34.27
CA SER A 246 18.91 4.76 -34.69
C SER A 246 20.31 4.70 -34.08
N GLN A 247 20.76 5.73 -33.35
CA GLN A 247 22.12 5.82 -32.82
C GLN A 247 22.30 5.09 -31.48
N LYS A 248 23.45 4.38 -31.37
CA LYS A 248 23.92 3.75 -30.14
C LYS A 248 24.34 4.80 -29.10
N VAL A 249 24.10 4.41 -27.85
CA VAL A 249 24.35 5.13 -26.60
C VAL A 249 25.76 5.76 -26.56
N PRO A 250 25.90 7.05 -26.21
CA PRO A 250 27.21 7.69 -26.06
C PRO A 250 28.05 7.04 -24.96
N GLU A 251 29.35 6.92 -25.23
CA GLU A 251 30.32 6.38 -24.29
C GLU A 251 31.08 7.52 -23.58
N THR A 252 31.34 7.37 -22.27
CA THR A 252 32.24 8.27 -21.54
C THR A 252 33.69 8.15 -22.02
N GLU A 253 34.57 9.08 -21.63
CA GLU A 253 36.03 9.00 -21.86
C GLU A 253 36.66 7.67 -21.37
N ALA A 254 35.95 6.94 -20.48
CA ALA A 254 36.31 5.61 -20.01
C ALA A 254 35.73 4.45 -20.86
N GLY A 255 35.17 4.72 -22.04
CA GLY A 255 34.64 3.73 -22.99
C GLY A 255 33.35 3.04 -22.55
N ARG A 256 32.47 3.73 -21.79
CA ARG A 256 31.27 3.11 -21.18
C ARG A 256 29.98 3.72 -21.70
N ALA A 257 29.10 2.89 -22.25
CA ALA A 257 27.77 3.29 -22.70
C ALA A 257 26.91 3.79 -21.52
N ILE A 258 26.40 5.01 -21.59
CA ILE A 258 25.48 5.59 -20.61
C ILE A 258 24.16 6.00 -21.28
N GLY A 259 23.10 5.24 -21.01
CA GLY A 259 21.72 5.62 -21.30
C GLY A 259 20.93 4.70 -22.24
N LYS A 260 19.65 5.01 -22.45
CA LYS A 260 18.73 4.32 -23.39
C LYS A 260 18.36 5.21 -24.59
N GLY A 261 18.10 4.60 -25.74
CA GLY A 261 17.64 5.30 -26.95
C GLY A 261 16.26 5.96 -26.79
N LEU A 262 15.93 6.90 -27.69
CA LEU A 262 14.66 7.62 -27.68
C LEU A 262 13.48 6.69 -28.03
N PRO A 263 12.33 6.78 -27.34
CA PRO A 263 11.10 6.07 -27.71
C PRO A 263 10.62 6.43 -29.12
N THR A 264 9.95 5.49 -29.80
CA THR A 264 9.42 5.67 -31.17
C THR A 264 8.30 6.72 -31.27
N ASP A 265 7.67 7.09 -30.16
CA ASP A 265 6.60 8.10 -30.04
C ASP A 265 7.12 9.49 -29.64
N TYR A 266 8.45 9.68 -29.61
CA TYR A 266 9.06 10.96 -29.32
C TYR A 266 8.78 11.97 -30.45
N THR A 267 7.95 12.98 -30.17
CA THR A 267 7.44 13.97 -31.14
C THR A 267 7.84 15.39 -30.75
N GLY A 268 7.86 16.35 -31.69
CA GLY A 268 8.07 17.77 -31.36
C GLY A 268 9.49 18.31 -31.52
N GLY A 269 10.38 17.60 -32.22
CA GLY A 269 11.62 18.18 -32.77
C GLY A 269 12.75 18.48 -31.78
N VAL A 270 12.55 18.27 -30.48
CA VAL A 270 13.50 18.66 -29.42
C VAL A 270 13.97 17.46 -28.63
N LYS A 271 15.25 17.07 -28.71
CA LYS A 271 15.85 15.99 -27.89
C LYS A 271 16.37 16.55 -26.57
N ARG A 272 15.87 16.04 -25.45
CA ARG A 272 16.26 16.47 -24.10
C ARG A 272 16.97 15.36 -23.33
N VAL A 273 18.19 15.63 -22.87
CA VAL A 273 19.02 14.72 -22.08
C VAL A 273 19.22 15.29 -20.68
N VAL A 274 18.91 14.49 -19.67
CA VAL A 274 19.17 14.80 -18.26
C VAL A 274 20.51 14.19 -17.88
N ILE A 275 21.36 14.98 -17.26
CA ILE A 275 22.68 14.56 -16.80
C ILE A 275 22.76 14.76 -15.29
N ILE A 276 23.11 13.69 -14.57
CA ILE A 276 23.60 13.76 -13.19
C ILE A 276 25.12 13.64 -13.27
N ASP A 277 25.82 14.71 -12.92
CA ASP A 277 27.26 14.87 -13.15
C ASP A 277 28.07 13.70 -12.58
N GLY A 278 28.75 12.95 -13.46
CA GLY A 278 29.54 11.76 -13.12
C GLY A 278 28.75 10.50 -12.76
N VAL A 279 27.41 10.50 -12.91
CA VAL A 279 26.53 9.40 -12.47
C VAL A 279 25.63 8.89 -13.59
N ASP A 280 24.85 9.77 -14.22
CA ASP A 280 23.81 9.38 -15.18
C ASP A 280 23.75 10.34 -16.37
N ARG A 281 23.39 9.81 -17.55
CA ARG A 281 23.11 10.59 -18.77
C ARG A 281 22.02 9.89 -19.57
N ASN A 282 20.79 10.38 -19.49
CA ASN A 282 19.64 9.70 -20.08
C ASN A 282 18.67 10.67 -20.76
N PRO A 283 18.12 10.33 -21.94
CA PRO A 283 17.03 11.10 -22.54
C PRO A 283 15.79 11.08 -21.64
N CYS A 284 15.31 12.27 -21.26
CA CYS A 284 14.12 12.38 -20.42
C CYS A 284 13.45 13.76 -20.59
N CYS A 285 12.11 13.74 -20.67
CA CYS A 285 11.30 14.94 -20.81
C CYS A 285 10.83 15.55 -19.47
N GLY A 286 11.01 14.86 -18.34
CA GLY A 286 10.47 15.28 -17.04
C GLY A 286 11.22 16.44 -16.39
N THR A 287 10.68 16.99 -15.33
CA THR A 287 11.35 18.04 -14.55
C THR A 287 12.27 17.41 -13.50
N HIS A 288 13.47 17.95 -13.32
CA HIS A 288 14.46 17.43 -12.37
C HIS A 288 14.94 18.52 -11.42
N LEU A 289 15.39 18.13 -10.23
CA LEU A 289 16.04 19.04 -9.29
C LEU A 289 17.43 19.43 -9.85
N PRO A 290 17.94 20.64 -9.58
CA PRO A 290 19.24 21.10 -10.10
C PRO A 290 20.46 20.46 -9.42
N SER A 291 20.26 19.77 -8.31
CA SER A 291 21.30 18.99 -7.63
C SER A 291 20.65 17.80 -6.91
N ILE A 292 21.37 16.67 -6.86
CA ILE A 292 20.91 15.53 -6.06
C ILE A 292 21.02 15.77 -4.55
N HIS A 293 21.70 16.83 -4.11
CA HIS A 293 21.66 17.27 -2.70
C HIS A 293 20.23 17.58 -2.24
N ASN A 294 19.39 18.04 -3.15
CA ASN A 294 18.00 18.38 -2.86
C ASN A 294 17.12 17.16 -2.54
N LEU A 295 17.62 15.93 -2.79
CA LEU A 295 16.98 14.69 -2.38
C LEU A 295 17.12 14.44 -0.87
N GLN A 296 18.10 15.09 -0.22
CA GLN A 296 18.44 15.01 1.21
C GLN A 296 18.90 13.62 1.66
N LEU A 297 17.99 12.65 1.65
CA LEU A 297 18.24 11.28 2.04
C LEU A 297 17.53 10.34 1.06
N PHE A 298 18.08 9.13 0.95
CA PHE A 298 17.58 8.08 0.09
C PHE A 298 17.34 6.81 0.90
N LEU A 299 16.15 6.23 0.79
CA LEU A 299 15.79 4.99 1.49
C LEU A 299 15.19 3.99 0.51
N LEU A 300 15.73 2.78 0.52
CA LEU A 300 15.15 1.58 -0.07
C LEU A 300 14.48 0.80 1.06
N PRO A 301 13.18 1.04 1.36
CA PRO A 301 12.51 0.32 2.43
C PRO A 301 12.61 -1.18 2.17
N HIS A 302 12.80 -1.96 3.24
CA HIS A 302 12.77 -3.41 3.14
C HIS A 302 11.38 -3.82 2.66
N THR A 303 11.28 -4.16 1.38
CA THR A 303 10.07 -4.70 0.81
C THR A 303 10.22 -6.20 0.90
N GLU A 304 9.28 -6.87 1.58
CA GLU A 304 9.04 -8.28 1.29
C GLU A 304 8.93 -8.38 -0.23
N ALA A 305 9.93 -9.01 -0.87
CA ALA A 305 9.90 -9.19 -2.30
C ALA A 305 8.55 -9.84 -2.61
N LEU A 306 7.66 -9.13 -3.30
CA LEU A 306 6.41 -9.67 -3.84
C LEU A 306 6.76 -10.63 -4.98
N SER A 307 7.51 -11.68 -4.66
CA SER A 307 7.64 -12.91 -5.40
C SER A 307 6.43 -13.79 -5.05
N ARG A 308 5.23 -13.27 -5.31
CA ARG A 308 4.00 -14.08 -5.31
C ARG A 308 3.52 -14.19 -6.75
N GLY A 309 4.30 -14.91 -7.54
CA GLY A 309 4.00 -15.28 -8.92
C GLY A 309 5.22 -15.88 -9.60
N PRO A 310 5.06 -16.69 -10.66
CA PRO A 310 6.16 -17.20 -11.49
C PRO A 310 6.81 -16.10 -12.36
N THR A 311 6.77 -14.85 -11.93
CA THR A 311 7.20 -13.68 -12.71
C THR A 311 8.67 -13.34 -12.44
N THR A 312 9.44 -13.31 -13.52
CA THR A 312 10.88 -13.00 -13.65
C THR A 312 11.23 -11.53 -13.37
N SER A 313 10.46 -10.79 -12.57
CA SER A 313 10.77 -9.39 -12.23
C SER A 313 10.32 -9.03 -10.82
N ALA A 314 11.02 -8.08 -10.19
CA ALA A 314 10.76 -7.60 -8.84
C ALA A 314 10.54 -6.08 -8.82
N ARG A 315 9.68 -5.59 -7.92
CA ARG A 315 9.52 -4.16 -7.66
C ARG A 315 10.40 -3.74 -6.50
N LEU A 316 11.33 -2.84 -6.77
CA LEU A 316 12.12 -2.17 -5.75
C LEU A 316 11.49 -0.80 -5.47
N TYR A 317 10.98 -0.63 -4.26
CA TYR A 317 10.42 0.65 -3.83
C TYR A 317 11.53 1.57 -3.29
N PHE A 318 11.37 2.88 -3.48
CA PHE A 318 12.32 3.88 -3.03
C PHE A 318 11.61 5.17 -2.56
N LEU A 319 12.27 5.86 -1.63
CA LEU A 319 11.82 7.08 -1.00
C LEU A 319 12.96 8.09 -0.93
N SER A 320 12.65 9.37 -1.16
CA SER A 320 13.56 10.49 -0.99
C SER A 320 12.80 11.76 -0.61
N GLY A 321 13.51 12.79 -0.16
CA GLY A 321 12.95 14.11 0.11
C GLY A 321 11.68 14.07 0.97
N LEU A 322 10.63 14.77 0.53
CA LEU A 322 9.37 14.93 1.27
C LEU A 322 8.68 13.59 1.58
N ARG A 323 8.69 12.63 0.64
CA ARG A 323 8.08 11.30 0.88
C ARG A 323 8.81 10.54 1.97
N LEU A 324 10.13 10.64 2.01
CA LEU A 324 10.92 10.00 3.04
C LEU A 324 10.67 10.63 4.41
N ILE A 325 10.57 11.96 4.50
CA ILE A 325 10.21 12.64 5.75
C ILE A 325 8.82 12.19 6.23
N ALA A 326 7.83 12.12 5.33
CA ALA A 326 6.49 11.64 5.66
C ALA A 326 6.52 10.18 6.14
N HIS A 327 7.29 9.32 5.47
CA HIS A 327 7.47 7.93 5.85
C HIS A 327 8.11 7.78 7.24
N LEU A 328 9.22 8.49 7.50
CA LEU A 328 9.92 8.44 8.80
C LEU A 328 9.04 8.98 9.93
N THR A 329 8.29 10.06 9.70
CA THR A 329 7.36 10.62 10.68
C THR A 329 6.27 9.62 11.04
N LYS A 330 5.69 8.95 10.02
CA LYS A 330 4.68 7.91 10.23
C LYS A 330 5.26 6.71 10.98
N SER A 331 6.43 6.21 10.56
CA SER A 331 7.11 5.08 11.20
C SER A 331 7.48 5.39 12.66
N HIS A 332 8.01 6.58 12.92
CA HIS A 332 8.33 7.03 14.28
C HIS A 332 7.07 7.12 15.16
N THR A 333 5.97 7.64 14.62
CA THR A 333 4.68 7.72 15.34
C THR A 333 4.16 6.33 15.69
N LEU A 334 4.19 5.37 14.75
CA LEU A 334 3.78 3.99 14.99
C LEU A 334 4.64 3.33 16.07
N VAL A 335 5.97 3.44 15.97
CA VAL A 335 6.90 2.89 16.97
C VAL A 335 6.64 3.51 18.35
N THR A 336 6.43 4.82 18.42
CA THR A 336 6.15 5.52 19.69
C THR A 336 4.83 5.05 20.31
N GLN A 337 3.77 4.93 19.50
CA GLN A 337 2.47 4.43 19.96
C GLN A 337 2.56 2.97 20.43
N SER A 338 3.24 2.10 19.69
CA SER A 338 3.45 0.70 20.07
C SER A 338 4.28 0.57 21.35
N ALA A 339 5.33 1.37 21.50
CA ALA A 339 6.16 1.39 22.69
C ALA A 339 5.37 1.87 23.93
N ALA A 340 4.52 2.88 23.76
CA ALA A 340 3.61 3.36 24.82
C ALA A 340 2.59 2.30 25.24
N LEU A 341 1.99 1.55 24.30
CA LEU A 341 1.08 0.43 24.61
C LEU A 341 1.75 -0.64 25.48
N LEU A 342 3.04 -0.89 25.25
CA LEU A 342 3.83 -1.85 26.02
C LEU A 342 4.58 -1.21 27.20
N SER A 343 4.31 0.06 27.50
CA SER A 343 4.95 0.81 28.60
C SER A 343 6.48 0.69 28.58
N CYS A 344 7.09 0.82 27.40
CA CYS A 344 8.53 0.67 27.19
C CYS A 344 9.11 1.76 26.29
N GLY A 345 10.44 1.89 26.28
CA GLY A 345 11.12 2.75 25.31
C GLY A 345 11.21 2.09 23.94
N ALA A 346 11.23 2.89 22.87
CA ALA A 346 11.30 2.40 21.48
C ALA A 346 12.43 1.37 21.21
N PRO A 347 13.65 1.51 21.76
CA PRO A 347 14.70 0.49 21.58
C PRO A 347 14.38 -0.87 22.21
N LEU A 348 13.56 -0.90 23.26
CA LEU A 348 13.17 -2.12 23.99
C LEU A 348 11.88 -2.75 23.43
N LEU A 349 11.25 -2.11 22.45
CA LEU A 349 9.99 -2.57 21.87
C LEU A 349 10.05 -4.02 21.36
N PRO A 350 11.08 -4.46 20.61
CA PRO A 350 11.15 -5.84 20.13
C PRO A 350 11.24 -6.85 21.29
N ASP A 351 12.07 -6.57 22.29
CA ASP A 351 12.28 -7.46 23.43
C ASP A 351 11.01 -7.57 24.29
N ARG A 352 10.35 -6.44 24.55
CA ARG A 352 9.07 -6.41 25.27
C ARG A 352 7.96 -7.11 24.52
N LEU A 353 7.91 -6.97 23.19
CA LEU A 353 6.96 -7.70 22.36
C LEU A 353 7.21 -9.21 22.45
N SER A 354 8.46 -9.66 22.35
CA SER A 354 8.82 -11.07 22.53
C SER A 354 8.41 -11.58 23.91
N GLN A 355 8.67 -10.79 24.96
CA GLN A 355 8.27 -11.13 26.31
C GLN A 355 6.75 -11.30 26.45
N VAL A 356 5.94 -10.39 25.90
CA VAL A 356 4.47 -10.51 25.93
C VAL A 356 4.00 -11.77 25.21
N ILE A 357 4.62 -12.13 24.08
CA ILE A 357 4.30 -13.36 23.36
C ILE A 357 4.63 -14.59 24.22
N ASP A 358 5.79 -14.59 24.88
CA ASP A 358 6.22 -15.72 25.72
C ASP A 358 5.38 -15.84 27.00
N ASP A 359 5.02 -14.71 27.62
CA ASP A 359 4.16 -14.70 28.79
C ASP A 359 2.73 -15.15 28.44
N ARG A 360 2.23 -14.80 27.25
CA ARG A 360 0.97 -15.36 26.72
C ARG A 360 1.05 -16.88 26.58
N LYS A 361 2.12 -17.41 25.96
CA LYS A 361 2.31 -18.87 25.82
C LYS A 361 2.40 -19.57 27.17
N LYS A 362 3.07 -18.98 28.16
CA LYS A 362 3.15 -19.54 29.53
C LYS A 362 1.77 -19.54 30.20
N ALA A 363 0.99 -18.47 30.05
CA ALA A 363 -0.36 -18.39 30.59
C ALA A 363 -1.29 -19.40 29.93
N GLU A 364 -1.24 -19.56 28.60
CA GLU A 364 -1.98 -20.59 27.85
C GLU A 364 -1.60 -22.00 28.31
N LYS A 365 -0.31 -22.28 28.51
CA LYS A 365 0.15 -23.56 29.07
C LYS A 365 -0.41 -23.79 30.48
N ARG A 366 -0.30 -22.79 31.36
CA ARG A 366 -0.80 -22.89 32.74
C ARG A 366 -2.32 -23.10 32.77
N LEU A 367 -3.06 -22.46 31.87
CA LEU A 367 -4.49 -22.69 31.71
C LEU A 367 -4.78 -24.15 31.33
N GLY A 368 -4.06 -24.70 30.35
CA GLY A 368 -4.19 -26.11 29.97
C GLY A 368 -3.88 -27.09 31.12
N ASP A 369 -2.83 -26.82 31.91
CA ASP A 369 -2.50 -27.63 33.09
C ASP A 369 -3.63 -27.59 34.15
N LEU A 370 -4.20 -26.41 34.40
CA LEU A 370 -5.33 -26.23 35.33
C LEU A 370 -6.63 -26.85 34.81
N GLU A 371 -6.87 -26.81 33.50
CA GLU A 371 -7.99 -27.51 32.86
C GLU A 371 -7.86 -29.02 33.06
N ILE A 372 -6.66 -29.59 32.95
CA ILE A 372 -6.44 -31.02 33.23
C ILE A 372 -6.73 -31.35 34.70
N GLU A 373 -6.20 -30.56 35.64
CA GLU A 373 -6.45 -30.76 37.08
C GLU A 373 -7.96 -30.67 37.42
N LEU A 374 -8.66 -29.70 36.81
CA LEU A 374 -10.10 -29.56 36.98
C LEU A 374 -10.87 -30.73 36.33
N ALA A 375 -10.44 -31.20 35.16
CA ALA A 375 -11.04 -32.37 34.51
C ALA A 375 -10.92 -33.61 35.40
N GLU A 376 -9.74 -33.84 35.99
CA GLU A 376 -9.50 -34.93 36.94
C GLU A 376 -10.45 -34.85 38.14
N ARG A 377 -10.62 -33.66 38.72
CA ARG A 377 -11.55 -33.47 39.83
C ARG A 377 -13.01 -33.73 39.45
N ILE A 378 -13.47 -33.18 38.32
CA ILE A 378 -14.82 -33.42 37.80
C ILE A 378 -15.03 -34.92 37.55
N GLY A 379 -14.04 -35.60 36.97
CA GLY A 379 -14.10 -37.04 36.73
C GLY A 379 -14.23 -37.86 38.02
N GLN A 380 -13.50 -37.48 39.08
CA GLN A 380 -13.61 -38.08 40.41
C GLN A 380 -14.98 -37.85 41.04
N ASP A 381 -15.51 -36.62 40.98
CA ASP A 381 -16.81 -36.28 41.54
C ASP A 381 -17.93 -37.10 40.86
N ILE A 382 -17.90 -37.22 39.53
CA ILE A 382 -18.84 -38.06 38.76
C ILE A 382 -18.71 -39.54 39.14
N ALA A 383 -17.48 -40.06 39.28
CA ALA A 383 -17.27 -41.45 39.67
C ALA A 383 -17.76 -41.74 41.10
N GLN A 384 -17.66 -40.77 42.02
CA GLN A 384 -18.20 -40.90 43.37
C GLN A 384 -19.72 -40.94 43.39
N GLU A 385 -20.39 -40.13 42.57
CA GLU A 385 -21.86 -40.19 42.42
C GLU A 385 -22.30 -41.50 41.76
N LEU A 386 -21.56 -41.99 40.76
CA LEU A 386 -21.79 -43.31 40.17
C LEU A 386 -21.66 -44.45 41.19
N ALA A 387 -20.70 -44.36 42.12
CA ALA A 387 -20.53 -45.37 43.17
C ALA A 387 -21.73 -45.44 44.13
N LYS A 388 -22.45 -44.33 44.33
CA LYS A 388 -23.65 -44.24 45.18
C LYS A 388 -24.91 -44.73 44.48
N SER A 389 -24.91 -44.84 43.15
CA SER A 389 -26.08 -45.29 42.39
C SER A 389 -26.36 -46.78 42.58
N GLU A 390 -27.57 -47.23 42.23
CA GLU A 390 -27.87 -48.66 42.20
C GLU A 390 -27.11 -49.37 41.06
N GLU A 391 -26.68 -50.60 41.30
CA GLU A 391 -25.73 -51.32 40.44
C GLU A 391 -26.31 -51.73 39.08
N GLN A 392 -27.64 -51.88 38.99
CA GLN A 392 -28.34 -52.30 37.77
C GLN A 392 -29.00 -51.14 37.01
N GLN A 393 -28.97 -49.92 37.54
CA GLN A 393 -29.60 -48.75 36.93
C GLN A 393 -28.59 -47.95 36.11
N LEU A 394 -29.03 -47.42 34.96
CA LEU A 394 -28.24 -46.47 34.17
C LEU A 394 -28.07 -45.17 34.97
N PHE A 395 -26.82 -44.84 35.33
CA PHE A 395 -26.48 -43.54 35.87
C PHE A 395 -26.39 -42.51 34.75
N THR A 396 -27.02 -41.35 34.94
CA THR A 396 -26.98 -40.25 33.98
C THR A 396 -26.61 -38.96 34.66
N ASP A 397 -25.76 -38.17 34.01
CA ASP A 397 -25.40 -36.83 34.50
C ASP A 397 -25.22 -35.85 33.33
N TYR A 398 -25.50 -34.58 33.59
CA TYR A 398 -25.35 -33.51 32.60
C TYR A 398 -24.63 -32.32 33.21
N LEU A 399 -23.40 -32.08 32.74
CA LEU A 399 -22.60 -30.92 33.15
C LEU A 399 -22.56 -29.87 32.04
N GLN A 400 -23.20 -28.74 32.29
CA GLN A 400 -23.09 -27.56 31.43
C GLN A 400 -22.09 -26.55 31.99
N ARG A 401 -21.24 -26.03 31.10
CA ARG A 401 -20.25 -24.99 31.39
C ARG A 401 -20.49 -23.74 30.55
N VAL A 402 -20.13 -22.59 31.12
CA VAL A 402 -20.07 -21.32 30.42
C VAL A 402 -18.62 -20.86 30.38
N GLU A 403 -18.01 -20.87 29.20
CA GLU A 403 -16.59 -20.53 29.02
C GLU A 403 -16.32 -19.98 27.61
N ASP A 404 -15.55 -18.90 27.54
CA ASP A 404 -15.11 -18.29 26.28
C ASP A 404 -13.81 -18.94 25.78
N SER A 405 -13.78 -20.27 25.81
CA SER A 405 -12.61 -21.05 25.39
C SER A 405 -12.56 -21.18 23.87
N THR A 406 -11.37 -21.00 23.30
CA THR A 406 -11.09 -21.28 21.89
C THR A 406 -10.99 -22.79 21.61
N ASN A 407 -10.87 -23.62 22.65
CA ASN A 407 -10.75 -25.08 22.55
C ASN A 407 -11.68 -25.82 23.52
N ALA A 408 -12.96 -25.42 23.58
CA ALA A 408 -13.97 -26.06 24.42
C ALA A 408 -14.01 -27.60 24.24
N LEU A 409 -13.90 -28.11 23.00
CA LEU A 409 -13.90 -29.54 22.74
C LEU A 409 -12.70 -30.26 23.39
N GLY A 410 -11.53 -29.63 23.41
CA GLY A 410 -10.33 -30.19 24.04
C GLY A 410 -10.54 -30.40 25.53
N PHE A 411 -11.10 -29.41 26.22
CA PHE A 411 -11.37 -29.52 27.65
C PHE A 411 -12.48 -30.52 27.96
N LEU A 412 -13.60 -30.53 27.21
CA LEU A 412 -14.63 -31.56 27.36
C LEU A 412 -14.08 -32.98 27.13
N SER A 413 -13.13 -33.13 26.19
CA SER A 413 -12.44 -34.40 25.94
C SER A 413 -11.54 -34.82 27.10
N ALA A 414 -10.90 -33.86 27.78
CA ALA A 414 -10.13 -34.11 28.99
C ALA A 414 -11.05 -34.59 30.13
N ILE A 415 -12.20 -33.92 30.35
CA ILE A 415 -13.21 -34.35 31.34
C ILE A 415 -13.70 -35.77 31.03
N ALA A 416 -14.08 -36.06 29.78
CA ALA A 416 -14.51 -37.40 29.38
C ALA A 416 -13.44 -38.47 29.63
N THR A 417 -12.16 -38.12 29.46
CA THR A 417 -11.03 -39.02 29.76
C THR A 417 -10.84 -39.22 31.26
N ALA A 418 -10.95 -38.15 32.04
CA ALA A 418 -10.89 -38.20 33.49
C ALA A 418 -12.03 -39.04 34.09
N VAL A 419 -13.27 -38.93 33.56
CA VAL A 419 -14.40 -39.78 33.96
C VAL A 419 -14.07 -41.25 33.75
N CYS A 420 -13.66 -41.67 32.55
CA CYS A 420 -13.30 -43.07 32.29
C CYS A 420 -12.16 -43.55 33.20
N THR A 421 -11.15 -42.70 33.44
CA THR A 421 -10.01 -43.03 34.30
C THR A 421 -10.43 -43.20 35.76
N ALA A 422 -11.30 -42.32 36.27
CA ALA A 422 -11.81 -42.39 37.62
C ALA A 422 -12.74 -43.60 37.82
N VAL A 423 -13.57 -43.94 36.84
CA VAL A 423 -14.41 -45.17 36.85
C VAL A 423 -13.53 -46.41 36.99
N ALA A 424 -12.47 -46.53 36.18
CA ALA A 424 -11.54 -47.64 36.26
C ALA A 424 -10.76 -47.67 37.59
N ALA A 425 -10.28 -46.52 38.06
CA ALA A 425 -9.53 -46.42 39.33
C ALA A 425 -10.37 -46.83 40.55
N ASN A 426 -11.68 -46.58 40.52
CA ASN A 426 -12.62 -46.96 41.59
C ASN A 426 -13.24 -48.35 41.38
N LYS A 427 -12.82 -49.12 40.36
CA LYS A 427 -13.36 -50.45 40.03
C LYS A 427 -14.86 -50.46 39.74
N LEU A 428 -15.34 -49.44 39.04
CA LEU A 428 -16.75 -49.24 38.69
C LEU A 428 -17.06 -49.64 37.24
N GLU A 429 -16.21 -50.42 36.57
CA GLU A 429 -16.36 -50.76 35.15
C GLU A 429 -17.61 -51.60 34.85
N SER A 430 -18.14 -52.31 35.85
CA SER A 430 -19.41 -53.03 35.74
C SER A 430 -20.65 -52.12 35.82
N ARG A 431 -20.48 -50.86 36.24
CA ARG A 431 -21.58 -49.88 36.36
C ARG A 431 -21.88 -49.26 34.99
N ARG A 432 -23.17 -49.21 34.64
CA ARG A 432 -23.63 -48.60 33.39
C ARG A 432 -23.86 -47.09 33.58
N PHE A 433 -23.22 -46.25 32.77
CA PHE A 433 -23.34 -44.79 32.85
C PHE A 433 -23.38 -44.10 31.49
N LEU A 434 -24.00 -42.92 31.45
CA LEU A 434 -24.00 -42.02 30.31
C LEU A 434 -24.00 -40.56 30.78
N VAL A 435 -22.95 -39.81 30.46
CA VAL A 435 -22.75 -38.42 30.86
C VAL A 435 -22.73 -37.51 29.64
N ALA A 436 -23.50 -36.42 29.69
CA ALA A 436 -23.39 -35.32 28.74
C ALA A 436 -22.59 -34.17 29.33
N LEU A 437 -21.76 -33.55 28.51
CA LEU A 437 -20.98 -32.37 28.80
C LEU A 437 -21.29 -31.32 27.75
N SER A 438 -21.51 -30.06 28.15
CA SER A 438 -21.66 -28.96 27.19
C SER A 438 -20.88 -27.73 27.61
N SER A 439 -20.44 -26.96 26.62
CA SER A 439 -19.73 -25.70 26.81
C SER A 439 -20.32 -24.64 25.89
N THR A 440 -20.86 -23.58 26.49
CA THR A 440 -21.46 -22.43 25.83
C THR A 440 -20.61 -21.17 26.05
N PRO A 441 -20.45 -20.27 25.07
CA PRO A 441 -19.79 -18.98 25.31
C PRO A 441 -20.64 -18.09 26.23
N SER A 442 -20.00 -17.17 26.94
CA SER A 442 -20.66 -16.25 27.88
C SER A 442 -21.58 -15.25 27.17
N SER A 443 -21.18 -14.81 25.98
CA SER A 443 -21.98 -13.96 25.09
C SER A 443 -22.44 -14.76 23.88
N GLN A 444 -23.75 -14.83 23.69
CA GLN A 444 -24.37 -15.67 22.66
C GLN A 444 -25.08 -14.84 21.60
N THR A 445 -24.92 -15.25 20.36
CA THR A 445 -25.59 -14.72 19.17
C THR A 445 -26.12 -15.89 18.35
N VAL A 446 -26.89 -15.61 17.30
CA VAL A 446 -27.40 -16.65 16.38
C VAL A 446 -26.30 -17.46 15.67
N THR A 447 -25.05 -16.97 15.68
CA THR A 447 -23.89 -17.68 15.13
C THR A 447 -22.98 -18.30 16.19
N SER A 448 -23.32 -18.16 17.48
CA SER A 448 -22.52 -18.73 18.57
C SER A 448 -22.53 -20.26 18.51
N LEU A 449 -21.40 -20.85 18.89
CA LEU A 449 -21.21 -22.30 18.85
C LEU A 449 -21.19 -22.85 20.26
N THR A 450 -22.11 -23.78 20.54
CA THR A 450 -22.08 -24.59 21.76
C THR A 450 -21.51 -25.95 21.42
N THR A 451 -20.49 -26.37 22.16
CA THR A 451 -19.89 -27.70 22.00
C THR A 451 -20.53 -28.67 22.97
N VAL A 452 -20.91 -29.85 22.50
CA VAL A 452 -21.50 -30.92 23.30
C VAL A 452 -20.66 -32.18 23.14
N MET A 453 -20.45 -32.91 24.22
CA MET A 453 -19.76 -34.19 24.26
C MET A 453 -20.55 -35.18 25.12
N LEU A 454 -20.65 -36.43 24.65
CA LEU A 454 -21.18 -37.55 25.42
C LEU A 454 -20.05 -38.53 25.72
N VAL A 455 -20.06 -39.09 26.92
CA VAL A 455 -19.21 -40.20 27.35
C VAL A 455 -20.05 -41.23 28.10
N GLY A 456 -19.89 -42.51 27.78
CA GLY A 456 -20.67 -43.56 28.43
C GLY A 456 -19.97 -44.91 28.44
N SER A 457 -20.45 -45.82 29.27
CA SER A 457 -19.92 -47.19 29.37
C SER A 457 -20.28 -48.04 28.15
N GLU A 458 -21.49 -47.85 27.59
CA GLU A 458 -22.04 -48.63 26.49
C GLU A 458 -22.07 -47.84 25.18
N ASN A 459 -21.48 -48.41 24.13
CA ASN A 459 -21.37 -47.75 22.81
C ASN A 459 -22.74 -47.49 22.18
N GLU A 460 -23.71 -48.38 22.41
CA GLU A 460 -25.07 -48.22 21.86
C GLU A 460 -25.80 -47.04 22.50
N ASP A 461 -25.68 -46.85 23.80
CA ASP A 461 -26.34 -45.76 24.53
C ASP A 461 -25.78 -44.41 24.09
N VAL A 462 -24.45 -44.30 23.98
CA VAL A 462 -23.78 -43.09 23.48
C VAL A 462 -24.23 -42.76 22.05
N LYS A 463 -24.36 -43.77 21.18
CA LYS A 463 -24.83 -43.57 19.80
C LYS A 463 -26.30 -43.15 19.76
N LYS A 464 -27.19 -43.83 20.50
CA LYS A 464 -28.63 -43.51 20.58
C LYS A 464 -28.84 -42.09 21.08
N ALA A 465 -28.18 -41.72 22.18
CA ALA A 465 -28.24 -40.37 22.73
C ALA A 465 -27.68 -39.32 21.76
N GLY A 466 -26.55 -39.60 21.10
CA GLY A 466 -25.98 -38.71 20.08
C GLY A 466 -26.93 -38.48 18.90
N ASP A 467 -27.59 -39.52 18.40
CA ASP A 467 -28.56 -39.41 17.31
C ASP A 467 -29.86 -38.70 17.75
N ALA A 468 -30.31 -38.89 18.98
CA ALA A 468 -31.42 -38.15 19.57
C ALA A 468 -31.11 -36.66 19.75
N LEU A 469 -29.89 -36.30 20.18
CA LEU A 469 -29.41 -34.92 20.25
C LEU A 469 -29.37 -34.24 18.88
N LYS A 470 -28.95 -34.96 17.81
CA LYS A 470 -29.04 -34.44 16.43
C LYS A 470 -30.49 -34.16 16.04
N ALA A 471 -31.40 -35.08 16.33
CA ALA A 471 -32.80 -34.98 15.92
C ALA A 471 -33.55 -33.88 16.68
N LYS A 472 -33.38 -33.78 17.99
CA LYS A 472 -34.13 -32.84 18.85
C LYS A 472 -33.55 -31.43 18.88
N LEU A 473 -32.21 -31.30 18.91
CA LEU A 473 -31.52 -30.00 19.06
C LEU A 473 -30.80 -29.54 17.79
N GLY A 474 -30.79 -30.34 16.71
CA GLY A 474 -30.08 -29.98 15.48
C GLY A 474 -28.56 -29.94 15.64
N ILE A 475 -28.01 -30.60 16.67
CA ILE A 475 -26.56 -30.65 16.90
C ILE A 475 -25.89 -31.39 15.75
N LYS A 476 -24.83 -30.82 15.17
CA LYS A 476 -24.04 -31.47 14.10
C LYS A 476 -22.80 -32.11 14.70
N GLY A 477 -22.70 -33.43 14.63
CA GLY A 477 -21.65 -34.16 15.33
C GLY A 477 -21.56 -35.65 14.98
N GLY A 478 -20.58 -36.31 15.56
CA GLY A 478 -20.31 -37.73 15.37
C GLY A 478 -19.49 -38.29 16.54
N GLY A 479 -19.46 -39.62 16.63
CA GLY A 479 -18.81 -40.34 17.71
C GLY A 479 -18.41 -41.74 17.28
N LYS A 480 -17.47 -42.33 18.02
CA LYS A 480 -17.06 -43.72 17.86
C LYS A 480 -16.76 -44.30 19.24
N GLY A 481 -17.27 -45.50 19.50
CA GLY A 481 -17.10 -46.17 20.78
C GLY A 481 -17.82 -45.43 21.90
N SER A 482 -17.15 -45.27 23.04
CA SER A 482 -17.68 -44.69 24.27
C SER A 482 -17.82 -43.17 24.26
N ARG A 483 -17.57 -42.51 23.11
CA ARG A 483 -17.59 -41.04 23.01
C ARG A 483 -18.30 -40.53 21.77
N TRP A 484 -18.99 -39.41 21.93
CA TRP A 484 -19.61 -38.66 20.85
C TRP A 484 -19.40 -37.16 21.06
N SER A 485 -19.25 -36.38 20.00
CA SER A 485 -19.13 -34.92 20.10
C SER A 485 -19.86 -34.22 18.97
N GLY A 486 -20.35 -33.01 19.23
CA GLY A 486 -21.05 -32.21 18.25
C GLY A 486 -21.08 -30.74 18.59
N LYS A 487 -21.52 -29.94 17.62
CA LYS A 487 -21.69 -28.49 17.77
C LYS A 487 -23.11 -28.07 17.44
N TYR A 488 -23.67 -27.26 18.32
CA TYR A 488 -24.91 -26.52 18.10
C TYR A 488 -24.56 -25.09 17.67
N THR A 489 -25.32 -24.54 16.71
CA THR A 489 -25.17 -23.14 16.29
C THR A 489 -26.44 -22.39 16.67
N GLY A 490 -26.30 -21.36 17.50
CA GLY A 490 -27.40 -20.54 17.98
C GLY A 490 -27.24 -20.14 19.44
N VAL A 491 -28.33 -19.62 20.01
CA VAL A 491 -28.41 -19.29 21.43
C VAL A 491 -28.87 -20.52 22.19
N TRP A 492 -27.99 -21.07 23.03
CA TRP A 492 -28.26 -22.20 23.91
C TRP A 492 -28.93 -21.71 25.19
N ASN A 493 -30.19 -22.07 25.36
CA ASN A 493 -30.97 -21.81 26.56
C ASN A 493 -30.78 -22.95 27.56
N ARG A 494 -30.09 -22.68 28.67
CA ARG A 494 -29.81 -23.68 29.71
C ARG A 494 -31.07 -24.37 30.24
N GLY A 495 -32.20 -23.66 30.37
CA GLY A 495 -33.46 -24.28 30.81
C GLY A 495 -34.00 -25.20 29.73
N LYS A 496 -34.39 -24.63 28.59
CA LYS A 496 -35.06 -25.37 27.51
C LYS A 496 -34.17 -26.45 26.87
N ASP A 497 -32.98 -26.07 26.41
CA ASP A 497 -32.10 -26.99 25.68
C ASP A 497 -31.40 -27.96 26.63
N GLY A 498 -31.12 -27.53 27.86
CA GLY A 498 -30.58 -28.40 28.92
C GLY A 498 -31.58 -29.48 29.36
N GLU A 499 -32.85 -29.15 29.54
CA GLU A 499 -33.91 -30.14 29.82
C GLU A 499 -34.03 -31.20 28.72
N ILE A 500 -33.89 -30.79 27.45
CA ILE A 500 -33.88 -31.72 26.31
C ILE A 500 -32.67 -32.66 26.39
N VAL A 501 -31.48 -32.17 26.79
CA VAL A 501 -30.30 -33.03 26.98
C VAL A 501 -30.55 -34.05 28.08
N GLU A 502 -31.06 -33.63 29.23
CA GLU A 502 -31.40 -34.55 30.34
C GLU A 502 -32.47 -35.57 29.94
N GLU A 503 -33.48 -35.16 29.17
CA GLU A 503 -34.51 -36.06 28.66
C GLU A 503 -33.88 -37.14 27.74
N VAL A 504 -32.96 -36.74 26.86
CA VAL A 504 -32.26 -37.67 25.95
C VAL A 504 -31.39 -38.66 26.71
N LEU A 505 -30.77 -38.26 27.83
CA LEU A 505 -29.95 -39.17 28.64
C LEU A 505 -30.76 -40.28 29.33
N ARG A 506 -32.03 -40.02 29.67
CA ARG A 506 -32.90 -40.96 30.40
C ARG A 506 -33.66 -41.95 29.50
N GLN A 507 -33.57 -41.79 28.18
CA GLN A 507 -34.20 -42.67 27.18
C GLN A 507 -33.31 -43.87 26.84
#